data_AF-A0A5M6CEX5-F1
#
_entry.id   AF-A0A5M6CEX5-F1
#
_cell.length_a   1.000
_cell.length_b   1.000
_cell.length_c   1.000
_cell.angle_alpha   90.00
_cell.angle_beta   90.00
_cell.angle_gamma   90.00
#
_symmetry.space_group_name_H-M   'P 1'
#
loop_
_entity.id
_entity.type
_entity.pdbx_description
1 polymer ?
#
loop_
_entity_poly.entity_id
_entity_poly.type
_entity_poly.pdbx_seq_one_letter_code
_entity_poly.pdbx_strand_id
1 'polypeptide(L)'
;MAKELTPEQEEQRTKWLHEIKENDAIQQYFSKFRADSIERFINHYIDSKERWMTNKDECLRMMNDESVEWIKEAFYHLENILQKKLFDLQCYWRAEHITIEGIKLSCEFTYWESDILNCPFLEPITREELDLYIDYLEFPGRDLDEDSQAFTHGWQDYEEIKKAERDDKEAYRSFPEWYDFVNVRTGADALLLLPDIRGGKEEEYLDIFQKELVDKKKEKPEKKIERDERPYLHTYDKEITAYFVNTFESNEVKEAFTSDVWNYKNSYQRSDLNYYIDTLLAAEEEIPIESNGNWIEGIRKATDQYKRKKIIEALPDAWEQYKMNKEMGIAFPCDRNDRWLIDFYTNRILAARRLKGEPQNLDF
;
A
#
# COMPACT_ATOMS: atom_id res chain seq x y z
N MET A 1 28.80 -4.98 28.16
CA MET A 1 30.04 -4.23 27.86
C MET A 1 29.72 -2.76 27.96
N ALA A 2 30.45 -2.01 28.79
CA ALA A 2 30.30 -0.55 28.83
C ALA A 2 30.73 0.01 27.46
N LYS A 3 29.83 0.74 26.80
CA LYS A 3 30.11 1.38 25.52
C LYS A 3 31.09 2.51 25.82
N GLU A 4 32.30 2.46 25.26
CA GLU A 4 33.26 3.56 25.41
C GLU A 4 32.66 4.81 24.75
N LEU A 5 32.60 5.90 25.53
CA LEU A 5 32.10 7.19 25.09
C LEU A 5 33.09 7.80 24.11
N THR A 6 32.59 8.52 23.10
CA THR A 6 33.47 9.30 22.24
C THR A 6 34.01 10.53 23.01
N PRO A 7 35.18 11.08 22.64
CA PRO A 7 35.74 12.27 23.30
C PRO A 7 34.77 13.47 23.32
N GLU A 8 33.96 13.60 22.27
CA GLU A 8 32.94 14.64 22.14
C GLU A 8 31.76 14.42 23.10
N GLN A 9 31.38 13.16 23.35
CA GLN A 9 30.38 12.80 24.37
C GLN A 9 30.87 13.08 25.80
N GLU A 10 32.15 12.81 26.08
CA GLU A 10 32.75 13.10 27.40
C GLU A 10 32.83 14.60 27.68
N GLU A 11 33.19 15.42 26.68
CA GLU A 11 33.21 16.87 26.78
C GLU A 11 31.81 17.44 27.06
N GLN A 12 30.81 16.95 26.34
CA GLN A 12 29.42 17.38 26.49
C GLN A 12 28.83 16.99 27.86
N ARG A 13 29.14 15.80 28.37
CA ARG A 13 28.75 15.36 29.73
C ARG A 13 29.38 16.25 30.80
N THR A 14 30.65 16.61 30.64
CA THR A 14 31.37 17.49 31.58
C THR A 14 30.72 18.87 31.63
N LYS A 15 30.34 19.41 30.46
CA LYS A 15 29.60 20.67 30.37
C LYS A 15 28.25 20.62 31.10
N TRP A 16 27.45 19.58 30.89
CA TRP A 16 26.16 19.44 31.60
C TRP A 16 26.33 19.28 33.11
N LEU A 17 27.37 18.58 33.56
CA LEU A 17 27.67 18.47 34.99
C LEU A 17 27.98 19.83 35.61
N HIS A 18 28.74 20.66 34.89
CA HIS A 18 29.08 22.02 35.29
C HIS A 18 27.83 22.90 35.38
N GLU A 19 26.98 22.88 34.34
CA GLU A 19 25.71 23.61 34.31
C GLU A 19 24.79 23.26 35.50
N ILE A 20 24.74 21.99 35.90
CA ILE A 20 23.94 21.53 37.03
C ILE A 20 24.54 22.01 38.36
N LYS A 21 25.87 21.92 38.53
CA LYS A 21 26.56 22.26 39.78
C LYS A 21 26.61 23.76 40.06
N GLU A 22 26.65 24.59 39.02
CA GLU A 22 26.78 26.04 39.15
C GLU A 22 25.47 26.80 39.09
N ASN A 23 24.36 26.13 38.77
CA ASN A 23 23.06 26.77 38.74
C ASN A 23 22.46 26.91 40.15
N ASP A 24 22.44 28.14 40.67
CA ASP A 24 21.93 28.47 42.01
C ASP A 24 20.50 27.98 42.26
N ALA A 25 19.62 28.03 41.25
CA ALA A 25 18.24 27.56 41.40
C ALA A 25 18.17 26.03 41.54
N ILE A 26 19.02 25.30 40.83
CA ILE A 26 19.15 23.84 40.95
C ILE A 26 19.74 23.46 42.31
N GLN A 27 20.78 24.18 42.77
CA GLN A 27 21.38 23.94 44.09
C GLN A 27 20.39 24.24 45.23
N GLN A 28 19.62 25.33 45.11
CA GLN A 28 18.55 25.66 46.03
C GLN A 28 17.45 24.59 46.03
N TYR A 29 17.09 24.02 44.87
CA TYR A 29 16.16 22.90 44.78
C TYR A 29 16.69 21.64 45.47
N PHE A 30 17.97 21.31 45.25
CA PHE A 30 18.65 20.16 45.86
C PHE A 30 18.80 20.27 47.38
N SER A 31 18.85 21.48 47.94
CA SER A 31 18.91 21.69 49.40
C SER A 31 17.76 21.06 50.20
N LYS A 32 16.66 20.70 49.51
CA LYS A 32 15.49 20.03 50.09
C LYS A 32 15.66 18.51 50.22
N PHE A 33 16.70 17.94 49.62
CA PHE A 33 16.93 16.50 49.53
C PHE A 33 18.19 16.10 50.29
N ARG A 34 18.37 14.78 50.49
CA ARG A 34 19.55 14.27 51.20
C ARG A 34 20.80 14.36 50.32
N ALA A 35 21.89 14.84 50.90
CA ALA A 35 23.17 15.01 50.22
C ALA A 35 23.67 13.76 49.49
N ASP A 36 23.48 12.57 50.09
CA ASP A 36 23.92 11.29 49.56
C ASP A 36 23.10 10.79 48.35
N SER A 37 21.93 11.38 48.09
CA SER A 37 21.08 11.07 46.94
C SER A 37 21.37 11.95 45.72
N ILE A 38 21.91 13.16 45.94
CA ILE A 38 22.07 14.18 44.90
C ILE A 38 23.07 13.73 43.84
N GLU A 39 24.24 13.23 44.25
CA GLU A 39 25.29 12.84 43.30
C GLU A 39 24.84 11.68 42.39
N ARG A 40 24.14 10.68 42.96
CA ARG A 40 23.56 9.58 42.19
C ARG A 40 22.50 10.06 41.20
N PHE A 41 21.64 10.99 41.63
CA PHE A 41 20.62 11.59 40.75
C PHE A 41 21.26 12.35 39.60
N ILE A 42 22.27 13.20 39.87
CA ILE A 42 22.95 13.98 38.84
C ILE A 42 23.56 13.06 37.78
N ASN A 43 24.26 12.00 38.20
CA ASN A 43 24.86 11.05 37.26
C ASN A 43 23.80 10.35 36.41
N HIS A 44 22.72 9.86 37.03
CA HIS A 44 21.61 9.22 36.31
C HIS A 44 20.88 10.18 35.35
N TYR A 45 20.70 11.43 35.75
CA TYR A 45 20.10 12.46 34.92
C TYR A 45 20.98 12.79 33.72
N ILE A 46 22.29 12.89 33.90
CA ILE A 46 23.24 13.11 32.80
C ILE A 46 23.24 11.93 31.83
N ASP A 47 23.25 10.69 32.34
CA ASP A 47 23.14 9.48 31.50
C ASP A 47 21.82 9.50 30.69
N SER A 48 20.72 9.89 31.34
CA SER A 48 19.40 9.98 30.69
C SER A 48 19.36 11.10 29.65
N LYS A 49 19.90 12.28 29.97
CA LYS A 49 19.99 13.44 29.09
C LYS A 49 20.84 13.13 27.86
N GLU A 50 21.95 12.42 28.02
CA GLU A 50 22.77 11.96 26.91
C GLU A 50 21.98 11.08 25.94
N ARG A 51 21.26 10.08 26.48
CA ARG A 51 20.40 9.20 25.67
C ARG A 51 19.33 9.99 24.91
N TRP A 52 18.64 10.93 25.57
CA TRP A 52 17.61 11.75 24.93
C TRP A 52 18.18 12.65 23.84
N MET A 53 19.34 13.26 24.10
CA MET A 53 19.97 14.19 23.14
C MET A 53 20.58 13.47 21.95
N THR A 54 21.08 12.24 22.15
CA THR A 54 21.65 11.41 21.07
C THR A 54 20.58 10.98 20.08
N ASN A 55 19.39 10.63 20.58
CA ASN A 55 18.28 10.17 19.74
C ASN A 55 17.24 11.28 19.50
N LYS A 56 17.54 12.54 19.85
CA LYS A 56 16.55 13.63 19.90
C LYS A 56 15.82 13.80 18.57
N ASP A 57 16.58 13.92 17.48
CA ASP A 57 16.01 14.20 16.16
C ASP A 57 15.25 12.98 15.61
N GLU A 58 15.66 11.77 15.97
CA GLU A 58 14.95 10.54 15.63
C GLU A 58 13.65 10.41 16.42
N CYS A 59 13.68 10.62 17.74
CA CYS A 59 12.48 10.61 18.59
C CYS A 59 11.49 11.72 18.20
N LEU A 60 11.96 12.94 17.92
CA LEU A 60 11.10 14.03 17.45
C LEU A 60 10.53 13.76 16.05
N ARG A 61 11.29 13.08 15.18
CA ARG A 61 10.78 12.65 13.88
C ARG A 61 9.69 11.61 14.04
N MET A 62 9.92 10.58 14.87
CA MET A 62 8.91 9.54 15.17
C MET A 62 7.62 10.15 15.72
N MET A 63 7.70 11.09 16.67
CA MET A 63 6.53 11.77 17.22
C MET A 63 5.76 12.60 16.17
N ASN A 64 6.46 13.26 15.26
CA ASN A 64 5.79 14.02 14.19
C ASN A 64 5.22 13.10 13.10
N ASP A 65 5.85 11.96 12.85
CA ASP A 65 5.44 11.00 11.81
C ASP A 65 4.05 10.41 12.12
N GLU A 66 3.67 10.21 13.40
CA GLU A 66 2.35 9.68 13.76
C GLU A 66 1.18 10.59 13.32
N SER A 67 1.30 11.92 13.46
CA SER A 67 0.29 12.85 12.95
C SER A 67 0.29 12.95 11.42
N VAL A 68 1.46 12.75 10.81
CA VAL A 68 1.65 12.75 9.35
C VAL A 68 1.16 11.43 8.76
N GLU A 69 1.19 10.33 9.51
CA GLU A 69 0.75 9.00 9.10
C GLU A 69 -0.74 9.02 8.78
N TRP A 70 -1.59 9.54 9.67
CA TRP A 70 -3.03 9.60 9.40
C TRP A 70 -3.38 10.49 8.21
N ILE A 71 -2.62 11.56 7.97
CA ILE A 71 -2.80 12.38 6.77
C ILE A 71 -2.35 11.62 5.51
N LYS A 72 -1.22 10.89 5.56
CA LYS A 72 -0.77 10.03 4.45
C LYS A 72 -1.81 8.94 4.14
N GLU A 73 -2.33 8.26 5.16
CA GLU A 73 -3.40 7.27 5.03
C GLU A 73 -4.68 7.91 4.47
N ALA A 74 -5.06 9.10 4.95
CA ALA A 74 -6.19 9.83 4.39
C ALA A 74 -6.01 10.15 2.90
N PHE A 75 -4.79 10.50 2.45
CA PHE A 75 -4.51 10.65 1.02
C PHE A 75 -4.73 9.35 0.23
N TYR A 76 -4.31 8.20 0.75
CA TYR A 76 -4.60 6.90 0.15
C TYR A 76 -6.12 6.66 0.01
N HIS A 77 -6.90 7.08 0.99
CA HIS A 77 -8.36 7.00 0.91
C HIS A 77 -8.98 7.99 -0.11
N LEU A 78 -8.40 9.17 -0.29
CA LEU A 78 -8.79 10.08 -1.38
C LEU A 78 -8.50 9.46 -2.76
N GLU A 79 -7.40 8.71 -2.89
CA GLU A 79 -7.11 7.96 -4.11
C GLU A 79 -8.23 6.98 -4.44
N ASN A 80 -8.77 6.23 -3.48
CA ASN A 80 -9.87 5.28 -3.71
C ASN A 80 -11.13 5.96 -4.30
N ILE A 81 -11.44 7.18 -3.88
CA ILE A 81 -12.51 7.99 -4.47
C ILE A 81 -12.19 8.26 -5.96
N LEU A 82 -10.98 8.71 -6.25
CA LEU A 82 -10.55 9.00 -7.63
C LEU A 82 -10.46 7.75 -8.50
N GLN A 83 -10.04 6.61 -7.95
CA GLN A 83 -10.00 5.33 -8.66
C GLN A 83 -11.38 4.97 -9.20
N LYS A 84 -12.42 5.13 -8.37
CA LYS A 84 -13.80 4.91 -8.81
C LYS A 84 -14.20 5.89 -9.93
N LYS A 85 -13.87 7.17 -9.79
CA LYS A 85 -14.15 8.16 -10.84
C LYS A 85 -13.46 7.81 -12.15
N LEU A 86 -12.21 7.36 -12.10
CA LEU A 86 -11.45 6.91 -13.27
C LEU A 86 -12.09 5.67 -13.90
N PHE A 87 -12.51 4.71 -13.09
CA PHE A 87 -13.17 3.49 -13.56
C PHE A 87 -14.53 3.78 -14.23
N ASP A 88 -15.31 4.71 -13.68
CA ASP A 88 -16.57 5.15 -14.29
C ASP A 88 -16.33 5.83 -15.64
N LEU A 89 -15.32 6.70 -15.72
CA LEU A 89 -14.88 7.27 -17.00
C LEU A 89 -14.40 6.20 -17.98
N GLN A 90 -13.69 5.18 -17.51
CA GLN A 90 -13.25 4.04 -18.30
C GLN A 90 -14.46 3.33 -18.91
N CYS A 91 -15.52 3.07 -18.13
CA CYS A 91 -16.75 2.44 -18.61
C CYS A 91 -17.40 3.25 -19.74
N TYR A 92 -17.56 4.57 -19.56
CA TYR A 92 -18.13 5.44 -20.60
C TYR A 92 -17.24 5.52 -21.85
N TRP A 93 -15.93 5.61 -21.68
CA TRP A 93 -14.97 5.72 -22.78
C TRP A 93 -14.94 4.43 -23.61
N ARG A 94 -14.90 3.26 -22.95
CA ARG A 94 -14.91 1.94 -23.59
C ARG A 94 -16.19 1.69 -24.39
N ALA A 95 -17.31 2.23 -23.91
CA ALA A 95 -18.61 2.22 -24.59
C ALA A 95 -18.75 3.27 -25.71
N GLU A 96 -17.69 4.05 -25.99
CA GLU A 96 -17.68 5.15 -26.96
C GLU A 96 -18.71 6.26 -26.69
N HIS A 97 -19.22 6.37 -25.47
CA HIS A 97 -20.13 7.45 -25.07
C HIS A 97 -19.40 8.79 -24.89
N ILE A 98 -18.11 8.74 -24.57
CA ILE A 98 -17.26 9.92 -24.39
C ILE A 98 -15.92 9.74 -25.10
N THR A 99 -15.23 10.86 -25.32
CA THR A 99 -13.82 10.91 -25.72
C THR A 99 -13.05 11.70 -24.68
N ILE A 100 -11.88 11.23 -24.29
CA ILE A 100 -11.00 11.91 -23.34
C ILE A 100 -9.75 12.34 -24.10
N GLU A 101 -9.41 13.63 -24.03
CA GLU A 101 -8.19 14.14 -24.64
C GLU A 101 -6.97 13.48 -23.99
N GLY A 102 -6.03 13.03 -24.82
CA GLY A 102 -4.85 12.31 -24.35
C GLY A 102 -5.05 10.80 -24.13
N ILE A 103 -6.28 10.28 -24.15
CA ILE A 103 -6.53 8.83 -24.03
C ILE A 103 -6.91 8.24 -25.40
N LYS A 104 -6.13 7.26 -25.83
CA LYS A 104 -6.23 6.52 -27.09
C LYS A 104 -6.41 5.02 -26.87
N LEU A 105 -5.84 4.46 -25.80
CA LEU A 105 -5.85 3.04 -25.50
C LEU A 105 -6.40 2.76 -24.11
N SER A 106 -7.03 1.60 -23.96
CA SER A 106 -7.58 1.14 -22.68
C SER A 106 -6.52 0.98 -21.58
N CYS A 107 -5.28 0.64 -21.93
CA CYS A 107 -4.18 0.49 -20.98
C CYS A 107 -3.70 1.81 -20.36
N GLU A 108 -4.09 2.97 -20.91
CA GLU A 108 -3.78 4.27 -20.33
C GLU A 108 -4.57 4.53 -19.03
N PHE A 109 -5.72 3.87 -18.83
CA PHE A 109 -6.41 3.88 -17.54
C PHE A 109 -5.57 3.18 -16.46
N THR A 110 -4.95 2.04 -16.78
CA THR A 110 -4.00 1.34 -15.88
C THR A 110 -2.76 2.19 -15.58
N TYR A 111 -2.28 2.99 -16.54
CA TYR A 111 -1.21 3.96 -16.26
C TYR A 111 -1.67 5.01 -15.24
N TRP A 112 -2.83 5.62 -15.45
CA TRP A 112 -3.36 6.66 -14.54
C TRP A 112 -3.80 6.12 -13.18
N GLU A 113 -4.10 4.82 -13.07
CA GLU A 113 -4.29 4.14 -11.78
C GLU A 113 -3.13 4.42 -10.82
N SER A 114 -1.89 4.38 -11.32
CA SER A 114 -0.68 4.54 -10.52
C SER A 114 -0.32 5.99 -10.17
N ASP A 115 -0.94 6.96 -10.85
CA ASP A 115 -0.70 8.40 -10.69
C ASP A 115 -2.02 9.18 -10.56
N ILE A 116 -2.95 8.60 -9.80
CA ILE A 116 -4.36 9.01 -9.80
C ILE A 116 -4.56 10.44 -9.26
N LEU A 117 -3.76 10.86 -8.28
CA LEU A 117 -3.80 12.22 -7.73
C LEU A 117 -3.39 13.26 -8.78
N ASN A 118 -2.56 12.91 -9.77
CA ASN A 118 -2.12 13.82 -10.83
C ASN A 118 -2.91 13.66 -12.14
N CYS A 119 -3.90 12.78 -12.19
CA CYS A 119 -4.69 12.55 -13.39
C CYS A 119 -5.37 13.86 -13.89
N PRO A 120 -5.12 14.29 -15.15
CA PRO A 120 -5.44 15.64 -15.61
C PRO A 120 -6.89 15.82 -16.07
N PHE A 121 -7.60 14.73 -16.35
CA PHE A 121 -8.97 14.74 -16.85
C PHE A 121 -10.00 14.29 -15.80
N LEU A 122 -9.55 14.01 -14.57
CA LEU A 122 -10.45 13.80 -13.45
C LEU A 122 -10.83 15.14 -12.83
N GLU A 123 -12.14 15.34 -12.68
CA GLU A 123 -12.65 16.41 -11.84
C GLU A 123 -12.19 16.21 -10.39
N PRO A 124 -11.78 17.28 -9.69
CA PRO A 124 -11.44 17.19 -8.27
C PRO A 124 -12.53 16.54 -7.43
N ILE A 125 -12.14 15.91 -6.32
CA ILE A 125 -13.07 15.33 -5.35
C ILE A 125 -13.99 16.44 -4.82
N THR A 126 -15.29 16.22 -4.91
CA THR A 126 -16.32 17.12 -4.38
C THR A 126 -16.56 16.86 -2.89
N ARG A 127 -17.24 17.79 -2.22
CA ARG A 127 -17.58 17.61 -0.80
C ARG A 127 -18.53 16.44 -0.61
N GLU A 128 -19.49 16.28 -1.52
CA GLU A 128 -20.47 15.20 -1.51
C GLU A 128 -19.83 13.83 -1.69
N GLU A 129 -18.82 13.71 -2.56
CA GLU A 129 -18.04 12.48 -2.74
C GLU A 129 -17.22 12.14 -1.49
N LEU A 130 -16.62 13.16 -0.85
CA LEU A 130 -15.89 12.97 0.41
C LEU A 130 -16.83 12.51 1.53
N ASP A 131 -17.96 13.19 1.72
CA ASP A 131 -18.94 12.84 2.74
C ASP A 131 -19.49 11.41 2.52
N LEU A 132 -19.73 11.02 1.27
CA LEU A 132 -20.14 9.65 0.94
C LEU A 132 -19.05 8.60 1.25
N TYR A 133 -17.78 8.96 1.10
CA TYR A 133 -16.67 8.08 1.47
C TYR A 133 -16.50 7.99 2.99
N ILE A 134 -16.78 9.07 3.73
CA ILE A 134 -16.83 9.03 5.20
C ILE A 134 -17.97 8.11 5.65
N ASP A 135 -19.16 8.22 5.07
CA ASP A 135 -20.28 7.30 5.32
C ASP A 135 -19.89 5.83 5.04
N TYR A 136 -19.09 5.61 4.00
CA TYR A 136 -18.54 4.30 3.68
C TYR A 136 -17.59 3.79 4.75
N LEU A 137 -16.67 4.61 5.24
CA LEU A 137 -15.77 4.23 6.33
C LEU A 137 -16.55 3.98 7.62
N GLU A 138 -17.59 4.73 7.92
CA GLU A 138 -18.43 4.52 9.12
C GLU A 138 -19.32 3.28 9.04
N PHE A 139 -19.45 2.66 7.86
CA PHE A 139 -20.33 1.50 7.68
C PHE A 139 -19.89 0.29 8.55
N PRO A 140 -20.79 -0.28 9.38
CA PRO A 140 -20.45 -1.35 10.31
C PRO A 140 -20.00 -2.65 9.61
N GLY A 141 -19.16 -3.42 10.30
CA GLY A 141 -18.80 -4.79 9.89
C GLY A 141 -17.72 -4.88 8.79
N ARG A 142 -17.15 -3.75 8.44
CA ARG A 142 -16.16 -3.59 7.38
C ARG A 142 -14.75 -3.83 7.87
N ASP A 143 -13.88 -4.42 7.05
CA ASP A 143 -12.47 -4.60 7.37
C ASP A 143 -11.61 -3.55 6.64
N LEU A 144 -10.74 -2.83 7.35
CA LEU A 144 -9.83 -1.87 6.68
C LEU A 144 -8.80 -2.59 5.81
N ASP A 145 -8.45 -3.83 6.18
CA ASP A 145 -7.49 -4.63 5.43
C ASP A 145 -8.13 -5.24 4.17
N GLU A 146 -9.46 -5.26 4.02
CA GLU A 146 -10.13 -5.74 2.80
C GLU A 146 -10.03 -4.74 1.63
N ASP A 147 -9.97 -3.43 1.91
CA ASP A 147 -9.67 -2.42 0.87
C ASP A 147 -8.25 -2.61 0.28
N SER A 148 -7.33 -3.28 1.01
CA SER A 148 -6.01 -3.66 0.49
C SER A 148 -6.06 -4.81 -0.53
N GLN A 149 -7.19 -5.51 -0.69
CA GLN A 149 -7.28 -6.64 -1.63
C GLN A 149 -7.34 -6.20 -3.11
N ALA A 150 -7.56 -4.92 -3.39
CA ALA A 150 -7.26 -4.30 -4.68
C ALA A 150 -5.77 -4.45 -5.08
N PHE A 151 -4.89 -4.88 -4.17
CA PHE A 151 -3.51 -5.22 -4.50
C PHE A 151 -3.36 -6.52 -5.31
N THR A 152 -4.37 -7.40 -5.31
CA THR A 152 -4.36 -8.62 -6.13
C THR A 152 -4.88 -8.41 -7.56
N HIS A 153 -5.74 -7.41 -7.77
CA HIS A 153 -6.33 -7.04 -9.05
C HIS A 153 -6.44 -5.51 -9.12
N GLY A 154 -5.84 -4.88 -10.14
CA GLY A 154 -5.77 -3.42 -10.24
C GLY A 154 -7.14 -2.73 -10.26
N TRP A 155 -7.22 -1.51 -9.76
CA TRP A 155 -8.46 -0.71 -9.69
C TRP A 155 -9.11 -0.43 -11.05
N GLN A 156 -8.33 -0.55 -12.12
CA GLN A 156 -8.77 -0.35 -13.50
C GLN A 156 -8.85 -1.67 -14.30
N ASP A 157 -8.85 -2.82 -13.62
CA ASP A 157 -9.03 -4.15 -14.22
C ASP A 157 -10.50 -4.38 -14.63
N TYR A 158 -10.89 -3.74 -15.73
CA TYR A 158 -12.24 -3.72 -16.27
C TYR A 158 -12.86 -5.11 -16.44
N GLU A 159 -12.09 -6.09 -16.90
CA GLU A 159 -12.61 -7.43 -17.18
C GLU A 159 -12.87 -8.21 -15.89
N GLU A 160 -11.93 -8.23 -14.94
CA GLU A 160 -12.12 -8.93 -13.66
C GLU A 160 -13.24 -8.26 -12.84
N ILE A 161 -13.30 -6.93 -12.81
CA ILE A 161 -14.37 -6.21 -12.09
C ILE A 161 -15.75 -6.49 -12.71
N LYS A 162 -15.89 -6.43 -14.04
CA LYS A 162 -17.17 -6.77 -14.71
C LYS A 162 -17.53 -8.24 -14.61
N LYS A 163 -16.55 -9.11 -14.50
CA LYS A 163 -16.79 -10.53 -14.27
C LYS A 163 -17.27 -10.77 -12.84
N ALA A 164 -16.63 -10.16 -11.85
CA ALA A 164 -17.03 -10.24 -10.45
C ALA A 164 -18.41 -9.61 -10.16
N GLU A 165 -18.88 -8.67 -10.99
CA GLU A 165 -20.27 -8.18 -10.90
C GLU A 165 -21.29 -9.20 -11.45
N ARG A 166 -20.92 -9.94 -12.51
CA ARG A 166 -21.81 -10.89 -13.21
C ARG A 166 -21.87 -12.25 -12.53
N ASP A 167 -20.71 -12.74 -12.15
CA ASP A 167 -20.52 -13.96 -11.37
C ASP A 167 -20.63 -13.60 -9.88
N ASP A 168 -21.03 -14.53 -9.04
CA ASP A 168 -21.27 -14.28 -7.60
C ASP A 168 -20.18 -13.39 -6.95
N LYS A 169 -20.58 -12.20 -6.48
CA LYS A 169 -19.70 -11.20 -5.85
C LYS A 169 -18.92 -11.78 -4.67
N GLU A 170 -19.49 -12.75 -3.95
CA GLU A 170 -18.82 -13.41 -2.82
C GLU A 170 -17.76 -14.43 -3.27
N ALA A 171 -17.86 -14.95 -4.50
CA ALA A 171 -16.88 -15.89 -5.06
C ALA A 171 -15.65 -15.19 -5.63
N TYR A 172 -15.75 -13.90 -5.96
CA TYR A 172 -14.67 -13.10 -6.54
C TYR A 172 -14.21 -11.99 -5.59
N ARG A 173 -13.06 -12.21 -4.94
CA ARG A 173 -12.31 -11.19 -4.16
C ARG A 173 -11.78 -10.01 -4.99
N SER A 174 -12.31 -9.80 -6.19
CA SER A 174 -11.81 -8.87 -7.20
C SER A 174 -12.72 -7.64 -7.36
N PHE A 175 -13.89 -7.60 -6.72
CA PHE A 175 -14.77 -6.43 -6.76
C PHE A 175 -14.49 -5.51 -5.56
N PRO A 176 -14.04 -4.25 -5.76
CA PRO A 176 -13.76 -3.35 -4.64
C PRO A 176 -15.04 -3.03 -3.86
N GLU A 177 -15.03 -3.19 -2.53
CA GLU A 177 -16.18 -2.88 -1.67
C GLU A 177 -16.67 -1.44 -1.83
N TRP A 178 -15.73 -0.51 -2.06
CA TRP A 178 -16.04 0.90 -2.27
C TRP A 178 -16.91 1.08 -3.51
N TYR A 179 -16.61 0.32 -4.57
CA TYR A 179 -17.37 0.37 -5.80
C TYR A 179 -18.79 -0.14 -5.56
N ASP A 180 -18.97 -1.19 -4.76
CA ASP A 180 -20.30 -1.72 -4.46
C ASP A 180 -21.11 -0.71 -3.63
N PHE A 181 -20.48 -0.18 -2.58
CA PHE A 181 -21.12 0.78 -1.68
C PHE A 181 -21.63 2.03 -2.41
N VAL A 182 -20.81 2.61 -3.28
CA VAL A 182 -21.16 3.80 -4.05
C VAL A 182 -22.12 3.48 -5.19
N ASN A 183 -21.97 2.34 -5.86
CA ASN A 183 -22.86 1.95 -6.97
C ASN A 183 -24.29 1.78 -6.48
N VAL A 184 -24.51 1.09 -5.37
CA VAL A 184 -25.84 0.88 -4.77
C VAL A 184 -26.52 2.22 -4.42
N ARG A 185 -25.74 3.25 -4.05
CA ARG A 185 -26.28 4.56 -3.64
C ARG A 185 -26.49 5.53 -4.79
N THR A 186 -25.67 5.43 -5.83
CA THR A 186 -25.67 6.37 -6.96
C THR A 186 -26.35 5.81 -8.22
N GLY A 187 -26.60 4.50 -8.28
CA GLY A 187 -27.07 3.80 -9.48
C GLY A 187 -26.00 3.64 -10.55
N ALA A 188 -24.71 3.75 -10.17
CA ALA A 188 -23.58 3.61 -11.09
C ALA A 188 -23.27 2.15 -11.46
N ASP A 189 -23.94 1.16 -10.85
CA ASP A 189 -23.94 -0.24 -11.29
C ASP A 189 -24.37 -0.39 -12.75
N ALA A 190 -25.27 0.48 -13.23
CA ALA A 190 -25.68 0.52 -14.63
C ALA A 190 -24.51 0.73 -15.62
N LEU A 191 -23.38 1.32 -15.19
CA LEU A 191 -22.20 1.49 -16.02
C LEU A 191 -21.53 0.17 -16.37
N LEU A 192 -21.62 -0.83 -15.49
CA LEU A 192 -21.09 -2.17 -15.72
C LEU A 192 -21.89 -2.90 -16.81
N LEU A 193 -23.10 -2.45 -17.14
CA LEU A 193 -23.91 -2.99 -18.24
C LEU A 193 -23.51 -2.43 -19.61
N LEU A 194 -22.69 -1.38 -19.66
CA LEU A 194 -22.26 -0.78 -20.93
C LEU A 194 -21.39 -1.74 -21.75
N PRO A 195 -21.50 -1.72 -23.10
CA PRO A 195 -20.68 -2.56 -23.97
C PRO A 195 -19.23 -2.09 -23.98
N ASP A 196 -18.31 -3.03 -24.20
CA ASP A 196 -16.90 -2.73 -24.40
C ASP A 196 -16.56 -2.69 -25.90
N ILE A 197 -16.89 -1.57 -26.53
CA ILE A 197 -16.69 -1.41 -27.98
C ILE A 197 -15.19 -1.22 -28.28
N ARG A 198 -14.52 -0.35 -27.53
CA ARG A 198 -13.10 -0.05 -27.77
C ARG A 198 -12.19 -1.21 -27.41
N GLY A 199 -12.44 -1.93 -26.31
CA GLY A 199 -11.66 -3.10 -25.95
C GLY A 199 -11.72 -4.19 -27.02
N GLY A 200 -12.91 -4.46 -27.57
CA GLY A 200 -13.05 -5.37 -28.71
C GLY A 200 -12.24 -4.94 -29.94
N LYS A 201 -12.24 -3.64 -30.27
CA LYS A 201 -11.39 -3.12 -31.37
C LYS A 201 -9.90 -3.28 -31.09
N GLU A 202 -9.44 -3.03 -29.87
CA GLU A 202 -8.04 -3.23 -29.48
C GLU A 202 -7.65 -4.72 -29.54
N GLU A 203 -8.50 -5.61 -29.03
CA GLU A 203 -8.29 -7.06 -29.01
C GLU A 203 -8.11 -7.63 -30.42
N GLU A 204 -8.92 -7.20 -31.40
CA GLU A 204 -8.76 -7.61 -32.80
C GLU A 204 -7.35 -7.37 -33.34
N TYR A 205 -6.75 -6.21 -33.03
CA TYR A 205 -5.38 -5.90 -33.46
C TYR A 205 -4.35 -6.70 -32.67
N LEU A 206 -4.56 -6.89 -31.37
CA LEU A 206 -3.66 -7.69 -30.55
C LEU A 206 -3.62 -9.16 -31.00
N ASP A 207 -4.75 -9.72 -31.40
CA ASP A 207 -4.86 -11.06 -31.97
C ASP A 207 -4.09 -11.21 -33.28
N ILE A 208 -4.20 -10.23 -34.18
CA ILE A 208 -3.44 -10.21 -35.44
C ILE A 208 -1.94 -10.20 -35.16
N PHE A 209 -1.49 -9.34 -34.25
CA PHE A 209 -0.08 -9.27 -33.87
C PHE A 209 0.40 -10.58 -33.23
N GLN A 210 -0.41 -11.17 -32.35
CA GLN A 210 -0.08 -12.43 -31.69
C GLN A 210 0.04 -13.57 -32.70
N LYS A 211 -0.84 -13.63 -33.70
CA LYS A 211 -0.77 -14.61 -34.78
C LYS A 211 0.52 -14.49 -35.59
N GLU A 212 0.92 -13.27 -35.95
CA GLU A 212 2.19 -13.00 -36.64
C GLU A 212 3.40 -13.49 -35.83
N LEU A 213 3.41 -13.29 -34.51
CA LEU A 213 4.48 -13.78 -33.64
C LEU A 213 4.56 -15.31 -33.65
N VAL A 214 3.41 -15.98 -33.63
CA VAL A 214 3.32 -17.44 -33.71
C VAL A 214 3.82 -17.95 -35.05
N ASP A 215 3.43 -17.31 -36.16
CA ASP A 215 3.83 -17.75 -37.50
C ASP A 215 5.33 -17.51 -37.76
N LYS A 216 5.88 -16.37 -37.33
CA LYS A 216 7.34 -16.13 -37.33
C LYS A 216 8.14 -17.12 -36.48
N LYS A 217 7.55 -17.64 -35.40
CA LYS A 217 8.18 -18.69 -34.59
C LYS A 217 8.19 -20.03 -35.33
N LYS A 218 7.14 -20.37 -36.08
CA LYS A 218 7.08 -21.58 -36.91
C LYS A 218 8.06 -21.55 -38.09
N GLU A 219 8.33 -20.38 -38.65
CA GLU A 219 9.30 -20.21 -39.75
C GLU A 219 10.76 -20.39 -39.31
N LYS A 220 11.06 -20.17 -38.02
CA LYS A 220 12.36 -20.51 -37.46
C LYS A 220 12.38 -22.02 -37.22
N PRO A 221 13.44 -22.75 -37.66
CA PRO A 221 13.55 -24.16 -37.33
C PRO A 221 13.50 -24.29 -35.81
N GLU A 222 12.50 -24.99 -35.29
CA GLU A 222 12.45 -25.34 -33.88
C GLU A 222 13.78 -26.03 -33.58
N LYS A 223 14.62 -25.39 -32.76
CA LYS A 223 15.70 -26.12 -32.11
C LYS A 223 14.98 -27.25 -31.38
N LYS A 224 15.20 -28.49 -31.83
CA LYS A 224 14.90 -29.68 -31.02
C LYS A 224 15.77 -29.54 -29.78
N ILE A 225 15.26 -28.83 -28.79
CA ILE A 225 15.74 -28.92 -27.43
C ILE A 225 15.33 -30.34 -27.07
N GLU A 226 16.31 -31.25 -26.94
CA GLU A 226 16.08 -32.50 -26.24
C GLU A 226 15.54 -32.11 -24.86
N ARG A 227 14.23 -32.23 -24.70
CA ARG A 227 13.58 -31.93 -23.43
C ARG A 227 13.96 -33.08 -22.52
N ASP A 228 14.67 -32.73 -21.47
CA ASP A 228 14.93 -33.66 -20.38
C ASP A 228 13.57 -34.10 -19.82
N GLU A 229 13.22 -35.38 -20.03
CA GLU A 229 11.94 -35.94 -19.59
C GLU A 229 11.91 -36.20 -18.07
N ARG A 230 13.02 -35.95 -17.36
CA ARG A 230 13.08 -36.10 -15.91
C ARG A 230 12.17 -35.06 -15.24
N PRO A 231 11.50 -35.42 -14.12
CA PRO A 231 10.68 -34.49 -13.36
C PRO A 231 11.46 -33.24 -12.96
N TYR A 232 10.82 -32.07 -13.10
CA TYR A 232 11.37 -30.82 -12.64
C TYR A 232 11.35 -30.77 -11.11
N LEU A 233 12.51 -30.63 -10.49
CA LEU A 233 12.64 -30.45 -9.05
C LEU A 233 12.33 -28.98 -8.72
N HIS A 234 11.10 -28.72 -8.28
CA HIS A 234 10.66 -27.35 -7.99
C HIS A 234 11.28 -26.84 -6.69
N THR A 235 12.02 -25.72 -6.76
CA THR A 235 12.81 -25.19 -5.64
C THR A 235 11.98 -24.77 -4.42
N TYR A 236 10.70 -24.47 -4.62
CA TYR A 236 9.78 -24.06 -3.54
C TYR A 236 8.82 -25.19 -3.11
N ASP A 237 9.03 -26.42 -3.57
CA ASP A 237 8.22 -27.54 -3.13
C ASP A 237 8.61 -27.94 -1.69
N LYS A 238 7.75 -27.51 -0.76
CA LYS A 238 7.95 -27.73 0.68
C LYS A 238 7.95 -29.21 1.05
N GLU A 239 7.24 -30.05 0.31
CA GLU A 239 7.16 -31.49 0.58
C GLU A 239 8.47 -32.18 0.16
N ILE A 240 9.00 -31.81 -1.00
CA ILE A 240 10.29 -32.30 -1.49
C ILE A 240 11.43 -31.84 -0.57
N THR A 241 11.45 -30.57 -0.16
CA THR A 241 12.45 -30.07 0.80
C THR A 241 12.35 -30.80 2.13
N ALA A 242 11.13 -30.99 2.68
CA ALA A 242 10.93 -31.72 3.92
C ALA A 242 11.35 -33.19 3.79
N TYR A 243 11.06 -33.85 2.67
CA TYR A 243 11.54 -35.21 2.39
C TYR A 243 13.08 -35.26 2.40
N PHE A 244 13.75 -34.35 1.69
CA PHE A 244 15.20 -34.32 1.60
C PHE A 244 15.87 -34.15 2.96
N VAL A 245 15.39 -33.19 3.76
CA VAL A 245 15.88 -32.94 5.12
C VAL A 245 15.65 -34.17 6.00
N ASN A 246 14.47 -34.79 5.95
CA ASN A 246 14.16 -35.94 6.78
C ASN A 246 14.92 -37.21 6.40
N THR A 247 15.28 -37.38 5.12
CA THR A 247 15.92 -38.58 4.60
C THR A 247 17.45 -38.51 4.63
N PHE A 248 18.04 -37.38 4.25
CA PHE A 248 19.49 -37.30 3.97
C PHE A 248 20.30 -36.50 4.99
N GLU A 249 19.66 -35.63 5.77
CA GLU A 249 20.37 -34.71 6.66
C GLU A 249 20.58 -35.28 8.08
N SER A 250 21.48 -34.63 8.83
CA SER A 250 21.75 -34.95 10.24
C SER A 250 20.58 -34.56 11.15
N ASN A 251 20.53 -35.12 12.36
CA ASN A 251 19.50 -34.75 13.34
C ASN A 251 19.56 -33.25 13.71
N GLU A 252 20.77 -32.67 13.78
CA GLU A 252 20.96 -31.24 14.04
C GLU A 252 20.30 -30.37 12.95
N VAL A 253 20.46 -30.74 11.68
CA VAL A 253 19.83 -30.03 10.55
C VAL A 253 18.31 -30.21 10.55
N LYS A 254 17.80 -31.41 10.91
CA LYS A 254 16.34 -31.63 11.04
C LYS A 254 15.71 -30.80 12.14
N GLU A 255 16.39 -30.66 13.28
CA GLU A 255 15.96 -29.79 14.38
C GLU A 255 15.96 -28.32 13.95
N ALA A 256 17.01 -27.86 13.28
CA ALA A 256 17.10 -26.51 12.74
C ALA A 256 15.99 -26.22 11.70
N PHE A 257 15.75 -27.13 10.76
CA PHE A 257 14.68 -27.01 9.77
C PHE A 257 13.28 -26.96 10.41
N THR A 258 13.03 -27.80 11.42
CA THR A 258 11.74 -27.80 12.14
C THR A 258 11.53 -26.48 12.86
N SER A 259 12.59 -25.96 13.51
CA SER A 259 12.58 -24.66 14.17
C SER A 259 12.33 -23.52 13.17
N ASP A 260 13.00 -23.53 12.01
CA ASP A 260 12.83 -22.53 10.95
C ASP A 260 11.40 -22.53 10.39
N VAL A 261 10.86 -23.70 10.02
CA VAL A 261 9.47 -23.81 9.54
C VAL A 261 8.46 -23.35 10.60
N TRP A 262 8.72 -23.66 11.87
CA TRP A 262 7.87 -23.19 12.96
C TRP A 262 7.97 -21.67 13.13
N ASN A 263 9.18 -21.11 13.13
CA ASN A 263 9.41 -19.68 13.27
C ASN A 263 8.81 -18.91 12.10
N TYR A 264 9.00 -19.36 10.86
CA TYR A 264 8.40 -18.74 9.66
C TYR A 264 6.88 -18.72 9.72
N LYS A 265 6.24 -19.82 10.18
CA LYS A 265 4.78 -19.85 10.35
C LYS A 265 4.29 -18.87 11.42
N ASN A 266 5.05 -18.70 12.49
CA ASN A 266 4.68 -17.82 13.59
C ASN A 266 5.16 -16.38 13.43
N SER A 267 6.12 -16.11 12.53
CA SER A 267 6.70 -14.77 12.36
C SER A 267 5.73 -13.80 11.72
N TYR A 268 4.92 -14.25 10.76
CA TYR A 268 3.87 -13.42 10.15
C TYR A 268 2.83 -13.01 11.19
N GLN A 269 2.25 -13.98 11.89
CA GLN A 269 1.28 -13.71 12.96
C GLN A 269 1.83 -12.81 14.08
N ARG A 270 3.12 -12.93 14.40
CA ARG A 270 3.79 -12.06 15.38
C ARG A 270 4.04 -10.65 14.84
N SER A 271 4.39 -10.52 13.57
CA SER A 271 4.63 -9.23 12.93
C SER A 271 3.35 -8.39 12.92
N ASP A 272 2.25 -8.97 12.45
CA ASP A 272 0.96 -8.28 12.36
C ASP A 272 0.46 -7.91 13.76
N LEU A 273 0.58 -8.82 14.72
CA LEU A 273 0.20 -8.56 16.11
C LEU A 273 1.04 -7.45 16.74
N ASN A 274 2.36 -7.42 16.51
CA ASN A 274 3.21 -6.36 17.05
C ASN A 274 2.79 -4.99 16.48
N TYR A 275 2.52 -4.92 15.17
CA TYR A 275 1.98 -3.70 14.56
C TYR A 275 0.68 -3.26 15.25
N TYR A 276 -0.29 -4.17 15.42
CA TYR A 276 -1.55 -3.82 16.07
C TYR A 276 -1.37 -3.32 17.51
N ILE A 277 -0.49 -3.97 18.28
CA ILE A 277 -0.18 -3.56 19.65
C ILE A 277 0.51 -2.20 19.67
N ASP A 278 1.50 -1.98 18.81
CA ASP A 278 2.26 -0.72 18.75
C ASP A 278 1.33 0.45 18.37
N THR A 279 0.42 0.25 17.41
CA THR A 279 -0.60 1.26 17.06
C THR A 279 -1.51 1.60 18.24
N LEU A 280 -1.98 0.60 19.00
CA LEU A 280 -2.84 0.84 20.17
C LEU A 280 -2.06 1.47 21.34
N LEU A 281 -0.78 1.16 21.51
CA LEU A 281 0.08 1.76 22.54
C LEU A 281 0.42 3.22 22.24
N ALA A 282 0.56 3.57 20.96
CA ALA A 282 0.77 4.94 20.51
C ALA A 282 -0.51 5.80 20.57
N ALA A 283 -1.68 5.18 20.75
CA ALA A 283 -2.93 5.91 20.83
C ALA A 283 -2.97 6.84 22.05
N GLU A 284 -3.31 8.11 21.81
CA GLU A 284 -3.45 9.13 22.86
C GLU A 284 -4.81 9.05 23.59
N GLU A 285 -5.60 8.02 23.31
CA GLU A 285 -6.96 7.83 23.86
C GLU A 285 -7.21 6.39 24.31
N GLU A 286 -8.19 6.21 25.20
CA GLU A 286 -8.61 4.88 25.63
C GLU A 286 -9.40 4.19 24.50
N ILE A 287 -8.87 3.05 24.03
CA ILE A 287 -9.50 2.23 22.99
C ILE A 287 -10.10 0.98 23.64
N PRO A 288 -11.44 0.82 23.65
CA PRO A 288 -12.06 -0.37 24.21
C PRO A 288 -11.79 -1.58 23.31
N ILE A 289 -11.31 -2.68 23.90
CA ILE A 289 -11.16 -3.97 23.21
C ILE A 289 -12.38 -4.82 23.54
N GLU A 290 -13.21 -5.09 22.54
CA GLU A 290 -14.42 -5.91 22.71
C GLU A 290 -14.07 -7.38 23.03
N SER A 291 -14.96 -8.03 23.78
CA SER A 291 -14.81 -9.45 24.08
C SER A 291 -14.91 -10.28 22.79
N ASN A 292 -13.87 -11.07 22.52
CA ASN A 292 -13.78 -11.90 21.34
C ASN A 292 -13.31 -13.31 21.71
N GLY A 293 -13.81 -14.33 21.00
CA GLY A 293 -13.38 -15.72 21.19
C GLY A 293 -11.90 -15.94 20.86
N ASN A 294 -11.31 -15.06 20.05
CA ASN A 294 -9.88 -14.97 19.81
C ASN A 294 -9.38 -13.57 20.22
N TRP A 295 -8.47 -13.51 21.19
CA TRP A 295 -7.95 -12.24 21.69
C TRP A 295 -7.11 -11.47 20.65
N ILE A 296 -6.43 -12.16 19.74
CA ILE A 296 -5.68 -11.53 18.63
C ILE A 296 -6.66 -10.80 17.70
N GLU A 297 -7.77 -11.45 17.37
CA GLU A 297 -8.83 -10.85 16.56
C GLU A 297 -9.52 -9.68 17.27
N GLY A 298 -9.65 -9.75 18.61
CA GLY A 298 -10.12 -8.63 19.42
C GLY A 298 -9.20 -7.41 19.33
N ILE A 299 -7.88 -7.61 19.43
CA ILE A 299 -6.88 -6.56 19.28
C ILE A 299 -6.93 -5.97 17.87
N ARG A 300 -6.91 -6.82 16.83
CA ARG A 300 -6.99 -6.39 15.44
C ARG A 300 -8.20 -5.48 15.19
N LYS A 301 -9.40 -5.93 15.58
CA LYS A 301 -10.64 -5.15 15.43
C LYS A 301 -10.58 -3.81 16.16
N ALA A 302 -10.01 -3.77 17.37
CA ALA A 302 -9.84 -2.52 18.10
C ALA A 302 -8.87 -1.58 17.39
N THR A 303 -7.77 -2.10 16.85
CA THR A 303 -6.83 -1.33 16.02
C THR A 303 -7.51 -0.79 14.76
N ASP A 304 -8.27 -1.61 14.04
CA ASP A 304 -8.95 -1.20 12.81
C ASP A 304 -10.01 -0.11 13.08
N GLN A 305 -10.75 -0.23 14.18
CA GLN A 305 -11.69 0.81 14.63
C GLN A 305 -10.97 2.13 14.93
N TYR A 306 -9.83 2.07 15.63
CA TYR A 306 -9.03 3.25 15.93
C TYR A 306 -8.45 3.90 14.68
N LYS A 307 -7.80 3.12 13.81
CA LYS A 307 -7.26 3.59 12.52
C LYS A 307 -8.34 4.28 11.70
N ARG A 308 -9.50 3.64 11.55
CA ARG A 308 -10.64 4.18 10.81
C ARG A 308 -11.09 5.52 11.36
N LYS A 309 -11.24 5.62 12.68
CA LYS A 309 -11.58 6.88 13.34
C LYS A 309 -10.56 7.97 13.00
N LYS A 310 -9.27 7.68 13.12
CA LYS A 310 -8.19 8.64 12.83
C LYS A 310 -8.15 9.05 11.36
N ILE A 311 -8.39 8.12 10.45
CA ILE A 311 -8.50 8.40 9.01
C ILE A 311 -9.71 9.32 8.73
N ILE A 312 -10.88 9.02 9.31
CA ILE A 312 -12.07 9.87 9.17
C ILE A 312 -11.81 11.28 9.71
N GLU A 313 -11.14 11.41 10.85
CA GLU A 313 -10.75 12.69 11.43
C GLU A 313 -9.78 13.46 10.51
N ALA A 314 -8.86 12.78 9.83
CA ALA A 314 -7.83 13.36 8.97
C ALA A 314 -8.30 13.68 7.54
N LEU A 315 -9.35 13.01 7.05
CA LEU A 315 -9.86 13.13 5.67
C LEU A 315 -10.20 14.56 5.25
N PRO A 316 -10.89 15.40 6.06
CA PRO A 316 -11.19 16.78 5.69
C PRO A 316 -9.93 17.62 5.44
N ASP A 317 -8.91 17.50 6.30
CA ASP A 317 -7.66 18.26 6.17
C ASP A 317 -6.85 17.80 4.95
N ALA A 318 -6.78 16.48 4.73
CA ALA A 318 -6.16 15.91 3.54
C ALA A 318 -6.87 16.36 2.24
N TRP A 319 -8.21 16.43 2.25
CA TRP A 319 -8.99 16.89 1.10
C TRP A 319 -8.79 18.37 0.80
N GLU A 320 -8.75 19.23 1.82
CA GLU A 320 -8.43 20.65 1.64
C GLU A 320 -7.00 20.84 1.10
N GLN A 321 -6.04 20.08 1.61
CA GLN A 321 -4.67 20.08 1.08
C GLN A 321 -4.62 19.59 -0.38
N TYR A 322 -5.34 18.52 -0.70
CA TYR A 322 -5.46 17.99 -2.05
C TYR A 322 -5.99 19.08 -3.01
N LYS A 323 -7.09 19.73 -2.63
CA LYS A 323 -7.74 20.77 -3.43
C LYS A 323 -6.84 21.98 -3.61
N MET A 324 -6.19 22.44 -2.55
CA MET A 324 -5.24 23.55 -2.60
C MET A 324 -4.09 23.24 -3.57
N ASN A 325 -3.52 22.04 -3.51
CA ASN A 325 -2.47 21.62 -4.45
C ASN A 325 -2.96 21.61 -5.90
N LYS A 326 -4.17 21.11 -6.17
CA LYS A 326 -4.80 21.14 -7.50
C LYS A 326 -5.00 22.56 -8.01
N GLU A 327 -5.52 23.47 -7.18
CA GLU A 327 -5.74 24.87 -7.53
C GLU A 327 -4.43 25.62 -7.83
N MET A 328 -3.36 25.28 -7.12
CA MET A 328 -2.02 25.86 -7.32
C MET A 328 -1.22 25.19 -8.44
N GLY A 329 -1.72 24.09 -9.03
CA GLY A 329 -0.98 23.31 -10.02
C GLY A 329 0.26 22.61 -9.47
N ILE A 330 0.26 22.26 -8.17
CA ILE A 330 1.33 21.48 -7.54
C ILE A 330 1.08 20.00 -7.77
N ALA A 331 2.05 19.32 -8.37
CA ALA A 331 1.99 17.88 -8.59
C ALA A 331 2.26 17.10 -7.30
N PHE A 332 1.59 15.96 -7.15
CA PHE A 332 1.82 15.00 -6.08
C PHE A 332 2.99 14.06 -6.44
N PRO A 333 3.74 13.53 -5.46
CA PRO A 333 4.77 12.53 -5.72
C PRO A 333 4.14 11.27 -6.32
N CYS A 334 4.79 10.67 -7.32
CA CYS A 334 4.43 9.37 -7.88
C CYS A 334 5.70 8.53 -8.07
N ASP A 335 5.73 7.35 -7.44
CA ASP A 335 6.90 6.46 -7.43
C ASP A 335 6.88 5.42 -8.56
N ARG A 336 5.77 5.30 -9.30
CA ARG A 336 5.61 4.33 -10.40
C ARG A 336 5.58 5.04 -11.75
N ASN A 337 6.25 4.43 -12.75
CA ASN A 337 6.21 4.91 -14.13
C ASN A 337 5.91 3.74 -15.05
N ASP A 338 4.62 3.49 -15.27
CA ASP A 338 4.13 2.40 -16.10
C ASP A 338 3.98 2.78 -17.59
N ARG A 339 4.69 3.82 -18.05
CA ARG A 339 4.68 4.25 -19.45
C ARG A 339 5.11 3.15 -20.42
N TRP A 340 5.94 2.22 -19.97
CA TRP A 340 6.34 1.04 -20.75
C TRP A 340 5.12 0.22 -21.22
N LEU A 341 4.02 0.20 -20.45
CA LEU A 341 2.79 -0.50 -20.79
C LEU A 341 2.11 0.14 -22.00
N ILE A 342 2.01 1.48 -22.01
CA ILE A 342 1.45 2.25 -23.13
C ILE A 342 2.26 1.99 -24.39
N ASP A 343 3.60 2.09 -24.29
CA ASP A 343 4.50 1.84 -25.42
C ASP A 343 4.35 0.41 -25.94
N PHE A 344 4.21 -0.57 -25.04
CA PHE A 344 4.03 -1.97 -25.38
C PHE A 344 2.75 -2.21 -26.19
N TYR A 345 1.60 -1.71 -25.74
CA TYR A 345 0.34 -1.86 -26.46
C TYR A 345 0.31 -1.06 -27.76
N THR A 346 0.79 0.18 -27.74
CA THR A 346 0.90 1.05 -28.93
C THR A 346 1.66 0.35 -30.04
N ASN A 347 2.86 -0.16 -29.74
CA ASN A 347 3.71 -0.81 -30.75
C ASN A 347 3.04 -2.05 -31.37
N ARG A 348 2.28 -2.82 -30.58
CA ARG A 348 1.56 -4.01 -31.05
C ARG A 348 0.43 -3.63 -31.99
N ILE A 349 -0.39 -2.66 -31.61
CA ILE A 349 -1.53 -2.20 -32.40
C ILE A 349 -1.06 -1.58 -33.71
N LEU A 350 -0.05 -0.70 -33.67
CA LEU A 350 0.53 -0.11 -34.89
C LEU A 350 1.12 -1.17 -35.82
N ALA A 351 1.80 -2.18 -35.27
CA ALA A 351 2.32 -3.29 -36.06
C ALA A 351 1.19 -4.12 -36.69
N ALA A 352 0.10 -4.39 -35.97
CA ALA A 352 -1.06 -5.09 -36.48
C ALA A 352 -1.76 -4.33 -37.61
N ARG A 353 -1.95 -3.01 -37.46
CA ARG A 353 -2.50 -2.15 -38.53
C ARG A 353 -1.65 -2.20 -39.79
N ARG A 354 -0.33 -2.16 -39.65
CA ARG A 354 0.60 -2.36 -40.79
C ARG A 354 0.39 -3.71 -41.47
N LEU A 355 0.18 -4.79 -40.72
CA LEU A 355 -0.08 -6.12 -41.27
C LEU A 355 -1.41 -6.18 -42.04
N LYS A 356 -2.42 -5.41 -41.64
CA LYS A 356 -3.69 -5.25 -42.38
C LYS A 356 -3.60 -4.32 -43.58
N GLY A 357 -2.49 -3.59 -43.76
CA GLY A 357 -2.35 -2.55 -44.80
C GLY A 357 -3.07 -1.24 -44.46
N GLU A 358 -3.39 -1.01 -43.18
CA GLU A 358 -4.02 0.20 -42.68
C GLU A 358 -2.97 1.26 -42.27
N PRO A 359 -3.35 2.55 -42.16
CA PRO A 359 -2.49 3.57 -41.57
C PRO A 359 -2.04 3.18 -40.14
N GLN A 360 -0.77 3.45 -39.83
CA GLN A 360 -0.19 3.24 -38.51
C GLN A 360 -0.52 4.40 -37.58
N ASN A 361 -1.78 4.49 -37.17
CA ASN A 361 -2.29 5.42 -36.17
C ASN A 361 -3.17 4.67 -35.14
N LEU A 362 -3.60 5.36 -34.10
CA LEU A 362 -4.50 4.81 -33.06
C LEU A 362 -5.95 5.29 -33.27
N ASP A 363 -6.33 5.53 -34.52
CA ASP A 363 -7.69 5.97 -34.88
C ASP A 363 -8.55 4.73 -35.15
N PHE A 364 -9.44 4.40 -34.21
CA PHE A 364 -10.31 3.21 -34.20
C PHE A 364 -11.69 3.44 -34.80
#